data_AF-X1RAC4-F1
#
_entry.id   AF-X1RAC4-F1
#
_cell.length_a   1.000
_cell.length_b   1.000
_cell.length_c   1.000
_cell.angle_alpha   90.00
_cell.angle_beta   90.00
_cell.angle_gamma   90.00
#
_symmetry.space_group_name_H-M   'P 1'
#
loop_
_entity.id
_entity.type
_entity.pdbx_description
1 polymer ?
#
loop_
_entity_poly.entity_id
_entity_poly.type
_entity_poly.pdbx_seq_one_letter_code
_entity_poly.pdbx_strand_id
1 'polypeptide(L)'
;MRLKFLIASLTSCTGCISALISLDIFPQFLERTKIEYFPFISDNLKINECDIALVEGCVSEKNQIEYLQEIRKNAKKLYALGTCSAFGGILSLSNKKESYPISKFVEVDGIIPGCPPPSILLGNCLLRLVV
;
A
#
# COMPACT_ATOMS: atom_id res chain seq x y z
N MET A 1 -21.35 -4.32 -7.53
CA MET A 1 -20.38 -5.13 -6.74
C MET A 1 -19.40 -4.15 -6.10
N ARG A 2 -19.09 -4.25 -4.79
CA ARG A 2 -18.12 -3.35 -4.14
C ARG A 2 -16.71 -3.84 -4.43
N LEU A 3 -15.82 -2.93 -4.83
CA LEU A 3 -14.41 -3.24 -5.07
C LEU A 3 -13.75 -3.68 -3.77
N LYS A 4 -12.97 -4.76 -3.85
CA LYS A 4 -12.23 -5.32 -2.72
C LYS A 4 -10.84 -4.72 -2.64
N PHE A 5 -10.50 -4.14 -1.49
CA PHE A 5 -9.21 -3.53 -1.23
C PHE A 5 -8.41 -4.32 -0.21
N LEU A 6 -7.10 -4.39 -0.45
CA LEU A 6 -6.07 -4.81 0.48
C LEU A 6 -5.13 -3.63 0.71
N ILE A 7 -4.87 -3.29 1.97
CA ILE A 7 -3.95 -2.20 2.35
C ILE A 7 -2.92 -2.80 3.30
N ALA A 8 -1.66 -2.84 2.86
CA ALA A 8 -0.57 -3.50 3.57
C ALA A 8 0.63 -2.57 3.78
N SER A 9 1.41 -2.87 4.82
CA SER A 9 2.59 -2.11 5.20
C SER A 9 3.80 -3.04 5.33
N LEU A 10 4.92 -2.64 4.73
CA LEU A 10 6.25 -3.23 4.91
C LEU A 10 7.08 -2.34 5.85
N THR A 11 8.40 -2.28 5.66
CA THR A 11 9.26 -1.38 6.42
C THR A 11 8.98 0.07 6.03
N SER A 12 8.41 0.82 6.97
CA SER A 12 7.86 2.15 6.73
C SER A 12 7.78 2.97 8.02
N CYS A 13 7.40 4.25 7.87
CA CYS A 13 7.09 5.16 8.99
C CYS A 13 5.59 5.29 9.27
N THR A 14 4.73 4.52 8.59
CA THR A 14 3.25 4.61 8.66
C THR A 14 2.69 5.95 8.16
N GLY A 15 3.51 6.78 7.52
CA GLY A 15 3.12 8.11 7.07
C GLY A 15 2.06 8.07 5.95
N CYS A 16 2.11 7.09 5.04
CA CYS A 16 1.15 7.03 3.94
C CYS A 16 -0.20 6.48 4.42
N ILE A 17 -0.20 5.53 5.35
CA ILE A 17 -1.40 5.06 6.06
C ILE A 17 -2.05 6.20 6.84
N SER A 18 -1.27 6.98 7.61
CA SER A 18 -1.82 8.14 8.32
C SER A 18 -2.43 9.15 7.35
N ALA A 19 -1.73 9.47 6.25
CA ALA A 19 -2.25 10.39 5.24
C ALA A 19 -3.53 9.88 4.58
N LEU A 20 -3.62 8.57 4.33
CA LEU A 20 -4.82 7.91 3.77
C LEU A 20 -6.02 8.02 4.70
N ILE A 21 -5.84 7.70 5.99
CA ILE A 21 -6.92 7.73 6.99
C ILE A 21 -7.37 9.16 7.28
N SER A 22 -6.45 10.13 7.24
CA SER A 22 -6.74 11.55 7.47
C SER A 22 -7.47 12.24 6.32
N LEU A 23 -7.76 11.56 5.21
CA LEU A 23 -8.54 12.16 4.13
C LEU A 23 -10.00 12.33 4.54
N ASP A 24 -10.58 13.49 4.25
CA ASP A 24 -12.02 13.77 4.47
C ASP A 24 -12.93 12.77 3.75
N ILE A 25 -12.46 12.19 2.63
CA ILE A 25 -13.19 11.22 1.81
C ILE A 25 -13.04 9.76 2.30
N PHE A 26 -12.19 9.50 3.30
CA PHE A 26 -11.87 8.14 3.74
C PHE A 26 -13.09 7.38 4.29
N PRO A 27 -14.00 8.00 5.09
CA PRO A 27 -15.22 7.32 5.52
C PRO A 27 -16.10 6.87 4.33
N GLN A 28 -16.29 7.73 3.34
CA GLN A 28 -17.08 7.41 2.14
C GLN A 28 -16.38 6.33 1.29
N PHE A 29 -15.05 6.31 1.29
CA PHE A 29 -14.27 5.23 0.67
C PHE A 29 -14.56 3.88 1.33
N LEU A 30 -14.57 3.82 2.66
CA LEU A 30 -14.94 2.60 3.41
C LEU A 30 -16.39 2.18 3.14
N GLU A 31 -17.32 3.12 3.00
CA GLU A 31 -18.72 2.86 2.67
C GLU A 31 -18.96 2.37 1.24
N ARG A 32 -18.04 2.62 0.32
CA ARG A 32 -18.18 2.22 -1.11
C ARG A 32 -17.35 1.01 -1.49
N THR A 33 -16.33 0.68 -0.70
CA THR A 33 -15.42 -0.43 -0.95
C THR A 33 -15.60 -1.54 0.09
N LYS A 34 -15.00 -2.70 -0.14
CA LYS A 34 -14.88 -3.76 0.86
C LYS A 34 -13.40 -3.89 1.22
N ILE A 35 -13.04 -3.65 2.46
CA ILE A 35 -11.67 -3.86 2.94
C ILE A 35 -11.53 -5.33 3.33
N GLU A 36 -10.78 -6.11 2.54
CA GLU A 36 -10.52 -7.53 2.82
C GLU A 36 -9.38 -7.68 3.84
N TYR A 37 -8.39 -6.79 3.77
CA TYR A 37 -7.21 -6.81 4.62
C TYR A 37 -6.72 -5.38 4.86
N PHE A 38 -6.73 -4.96 6.13
CA PHE A 38 -6.11 -3.72 6.57
C PHE A 38 -5.86 -3.78 8.09
N PRO A 39 -4.66 -4.18 8.54
CA PRO A 39 -4.37 -4.47 9.94
C PRO A 39 -4.58 -3.30 10.92
N PHE A 40 -4.66 -2.06 10.41
CA PHE A 40 -4.88 -0.88 11.24
C PHE A 40 -6.34 -0.70 11.69
N ILE A 41 -7.30 -1.33 11.00
CA ILE A 41 -8.73 -1.19 11.31
C ILE A 41 -9.46 -2.52 11.46
N SER A 42 -8.79 -3.65 11.19
CA SER A 42 -9.39 -4.98 11.22
C SER A 42 -8.42 -6.02 11.77
N ASP A 43 -8.94 -6.90 12.63
CA ASP A 43 -8.21 -8.06 13.16
C ASP A 43 -8.11 -9.22 12.15
N ASN A 44 -8.71 -9.09 10.97
CA ASN A 44 -8.59 -10.11 9.93
C ASN A 44 -7.21 -10.06 9.28
N LEU A 45 -6.32 -10.96 9.71
CA LEU A 45 -4.96 -11.08 9.19
C LEU A 45 -4.85 -12.01 7.96
N LYS A 46 -5.95 -12.55 7.46
CA LYS A 46 -5.93 -13.43 6.29
C LYS A 46 -5.91 -12.62 5.00
N ILE A 47 -4.88 -12.82 4.18
CA ILE A 47 -4.84 -12.29 2.81
C ILE A 47 -5.78 -13.12 1.94
N ASN A 48 -6.82 -12.48 1.41
CA ASN A 48 -7.75 -13.06 0.44
C ASN A 48 -7.66 -12.30 -0.88
N GLU A 49 -8.27 -12.86 -1.93
CA GLU A 49 -8.35 -12.20 -3.23
C GLU A 49 -8.98 -10.81 -3.16
N CYS A 50 -8.34 -9.84 -3.78
CA CYS A 50 -8.78 -8.45 -3.85
C CYS A 50 -8.65 -7.87 -5.27
N ASP A 51 -9.40 -6.82 -5.54
CA ASP A 51 -9.32 -6.11 -6.82
C ASP A 51 -8.12 -5.16 -6.84
N ILE A 52 -7.84 -4.49 -5.72
CA ILE A 52 -6.79 -3.48 -5.60
C ILE A 52 -6.02 -3.67 -4.29
N ALA A 53 -4.70 -3.79 -4.40
CA ALA A 53 -3.77 -3.73 -3.28
C ALA A 53 -3.02 -2.39 -3.25
N LEU A 54 -3.00 -1.74 -2.11
CA LEU A 54 -2.14 -0.59 -1.82
C LEU A 54 -1.04 -1.04 -0.86
N VAL A 55 0.22 -0.91 -1.27
CA VAL A 55 1.37 -1.33 -0.46
C VAL A 55 2.25 -0.14 -0.11
N GLU A 56 2.30 0.18 1.18
CA GLU A 56 3.24 1.13 1.76
C GLU A 56 4.54 0.40 2.17
N GLY A 57 5.66 1.12 2.07
CA GLY A 57 6.93 0.69 2.67
C GLY A 57 7.85 -0.05 1.72
N CYS A 58 9.13 -0.05 2.07
CA CYS A 58 10.18 -0.74 1.33
C CYS A 58 10.38 -2.16 1.87
N VAL A 59 11.02 -3.03 1.08
CA VAL A 59 11.49 -4.33 1.55
C VAL A 59 12.87 -4.15 2.17
N SER A 60 12.99 -4.40 3.46
CA SER A 60 14.28 -4.40 4.19
C SER A 60 14.55 -5.71 4.95
N GLU A 61 13.57 -6.61 5.03
CA GLU A 61 13.68 -7.89 5.72
C GLU A 61 13.26 -9.04 4.79
N LYS A 62 13.83 -10.23 4.96
CA LYS A 62 13.59 -11.36 4.05
C LYS A 62 12.14 -11.85 4.06
N ASN A 63 11.52 -11.90 5.24
CA ASN A 63 10.12 -12.33 5.40
C ASN A 63 9.12 -11.41 4.67
N GLN A 64 9.49 -10.15 4.41
CA GLN A 64 8.65 -9.22 3.67
C GLN A 64 8.56 -9.58 2.18
N ILE A 65 9.53 -10.32 1.65
CA ILE A 65 9.50 -10.77 0.24
C ILE A 65 8.35 -11.76 0.06
N GLU A 66 8.27 -12.78 0.92
CA GLU A 66 7.20 -13.79 0.89
C GLU A 66 5.83 -13.15 1.11
N TYR A 67 5.72 -12.25 2.09
CA TYR A 67 4.50 -11.50 2.36
C TYR A 67 4.07 -10.63 1.16
N LEU A 68 4.99 -9.92 0.52
CA LEU A 68 4.71 -9.12 -0.68
C LEU A 68 4.30 -9.98 -1.87
N GLN A 69 4.92 -11.14 -2.06
CA GLN A 69 4.55 -12.11 -3.09
C GLN A 69 3.14 -12.67 -2.86
N GLU A 70 2.78 -12.96 -1.60
CA GLU A 70 1.42 -13.38 -1.24
C GLU A 70 0.39 -12.29 -1.56
N ILE A 71 0.68 -11.03 -1.23
CA ILE A 71 -0.19 -9.89 -1.58
C ILE A 71 -0.35 -9.81 -3.10
N ARG A 72 0.74 -9.85 -3.86
CA ARG A 72 0.71 -9.78 -5.33
C ARG A 72 -0.12 -10.91 -5.93
N LYS A 73 0.04 -12.14 -5.45
CA LYS A 73 -0.70 -13.32 -5.93
C LYS A 73 -2.21 -13.16 -5.77
N ASN A 74 -2.65 -12.49 -4.70
CA ASN A 74 -4.06 -12.29 -4.38
C ASN A 74 -4.64 -10.97 -4.90
N ALA A 75 -3.83 -10.11 -5.54
CA ALA A 75 -4.27 -8.80 -6.02
C ALA A 75 -4.38 -8.77 -7.55
N LYS A 76 -5.53 -8.35 -8.08
CA LYS A 76 -5.65 -8.08 -9.52
C LYS A 76 -4.78 -6.89 -9.94
N LYS A 77 -4.76 -5.83 -9.13
CA LYS A 77 -3.85 -4.68 -9.28
C LYS A 77 -3.13 -4.36 -7.98
N LEU A 78 -1.85 -4.04 -8.06
CA LEU A 78 -1.01 -3.64 -6.93
C LEU A 78 -0.37 -2.29 -7.21
N TYR A 79 -0.60 -1.34 -6.30
CA TYR A 79 0.00 -0.01 -6.37
C TYR A 79 0.98 0.23 -5.23
N ALA A 80 2.16 0.77 -5.57
CA ALA A 80 3.11 1.26 -4.59
C ALA A 80 2.60 2.59 -4.02
N LEU A 81 2.26 2.60 -2.74
CA LEU A 81 1.82 3.78 -2.00
C LEU A 81 3.01 4.45 -1.30
N GLY A 82 3.48 5.56 -1.87
CA GLY A 82 4.53 6.40 -1.31
C GLY A 82 5.96 6.07 -1.78
N THR A 83 6.89 6.93 -1.37
CA THR A 83 8.29 6.92 -1.83
C THR A 83 9.04 5.67 -1.38
N CYS A 84 8.74 5.14 -0.20
CA CYS A 84 9.41 3.94 0.31
C CYS A 84 9.12 2.71 -0.56
N SER A 85 7.86 2.46 -0.91
CA SER A 85 7.51 1.31 -1.75
C SER A 85 7.91 1.52 -3.20
N ALA A 86 7.79 2.75 -3.71
CA ALA A 86 8.14 3.06 -5.09
C ALA A 86 9.65 3.09 -5.36
N PHE A 87 10.46 3.59 -4.42
CA PHE A 87 11.86 3.94 -4.66
C PHE A 87 12.84 3.50 -3.54
N GLY A 88 12.37 2.81 -2.50
CA GLY A 88 13.19 2.41 -1.34
C GLY A 88 13.22 3.43 -0.20
N GLY A 89 12.94 4.71 -0.49
CA GLY A 89 12.74 5.75 0.52
C GLY A 89 13.97 6.08 1.36
N ILE A 90 13.76 6.73 2.51
CA ILE A 90 14.85 7.25 3.35
C ILE A 90 15.79 6.17 3.88
N LEU A 91 15.29 4.93 4.05
CA LEU A 91 16.09 3.81 4.54
C LEU A 91 17.22 3.42 3.57
N SER A 92 17.08 3.75 2.28
CA SER A 92 18.10 3.48 1.26
C SER A 92 19.40 4.24 1.49
N LEU A 93 19.38 5.28 2.32
CA LEU A 93 20.58 6.03 2.73
C LEU A 93 21.35 5.36 3.88
N SER A 94 20.82 4.27 4.45
CA SER A 94 21.45 3.58 5.57
C SER A 94 22.64 2.74 5.10
N ASN A 95 23.77 2.87 5.81
CA ASN A 95 24.93 2.00 5.62
C ASN A 95 24.79 0.63 6.34
N LYS A 96 23.74 0.44 7.14
CA LYS A 96 23.55 -0.76 7.98
C LYS A 96 22.45 -1.68 7.49
N LYS A 97 21.46 -1.14 6.77
CA LYS A 97 20.31 -1.88 6.28
C LYS A 97 20.10 -1.53 4.83
N GLU A 98 19.92 -2.55 4.02
CA GLU A 98 19.46 -2.37 2.66
C GLU A 98 17.94 -2.18 2.65
N SER A 99 17.46 -1.38 1.69
CA SER A 99 16.05 -1.25 1.41
C SER A 99 15.84 -1.22 -0.09
N TYR A 100 14.82 -1.93 -0.55
CA TYR A 100 14.53 -2.04 -1.97
C TYR A 100 13.09 -1.62 -2.25
N PRO A 101 12.83 -0.99 -3.41
CA PRO A 101 11.46 -0.77 -3.87
C PRO A 101 10.77 -2.11 -4.12
N ILE A 102 9.45 -2.14 -3.96
CA ILE A 102 8.67 -3.39 -4.08
C ILE A 102 8.70 -3.95 -5.52
N SER A 103 8.91 -3.08 -6.51
CA SER A 103 9.06 -3.43 -7.93
C SER A 103 10.27 -4.31 -8.22
N LYS A 104 11.22 -4.42 -7.29
CA LYS A 104 12.34 -5.37 -7.39
C LYS A 104 11.88 -6.84 -7.23
N PHE A 105 10.76 -7.08 -6.53
CA PHE A 105 10.33 -8.43 -6.15
C PHE A 105 9.02 -8.88 -6.79
N VAL A 106 8.15 -7.93 -7.16
CA VAL A 106 6.85 -8.21 -7.77
C VAL A 106 6.51 -7.15 -8.81
N GLU A 107 5.62 -7.49 -9.76
CA GLU A 107 5.08 -6.52 -10.71
C GLU A 107 4.14 -5.53 -10.02
N VAL A 108 4.30 -4.25 -10.35
CA VAL A 108 3.54 -3.13 -9.79
C VAL A 108 2.78 -2.44 -10.92
N ASP A 109 1.46 -2.33 -10.78
CA ASP A 109 0.58 -1.75 -11.81
C ASP A 109 0.59 -0.22 -11.82
N GLY A 110 1.06 0.41 -10.74
CA GLY A 110 1.20 1.86 -10.67
C GLY A 110 1.78 2.36 -9.36
N ILE A 111 2.07 3.66 -9.32
CA ILE A 111 2.71 4.33 -8.18
C ILE A 111 1.86 5.54 -7.77
N ILE A 112 1.65 5.71 -6.47
CA ILE A 112 1.13 6.93 -5.87
C ILE A 112 2.30 7.61 -5.13
N PRO A 113 2.97 8.59 -5.74
CA PRO A 113 4.22 9.13 -5.21
C PRO A 113 4.03 10.11 -4.04
N GLY A 114 5.08 10.28 -3.23
CA GLY A 114 5.18 11.23 -2.12
C GLY A 114 5.65 10.59 -0.81
N CYS A 115 6.04 11.39 0.18
CA CYS A 115 6.58 10.91 1.47
C CYS A 115 6.00 11.70 2.67
N PRO A 116 4.68 11.58 2.97
CA PRO A 116 3.67 10.80 2.25
C PRO A 116 3.09 11.54 1.03
N PRO A 117 2.27 10.87 0.19
CA PRO A 117 1.54 11.52 -0.90
C PRO A 117 0.71 12.72 -0.43
N PRO A 118 0.71 13.86 -1.16
CA PRO A 118 -0.15 15.00 -0.84
C PRO A 118 -1.62 14.59 -0.82
N SER A 119 -2.41 15.15 0.11
CA SER A 119 -3.81 14.76 0.35
C SER A 119 -4.69 14.86 -0.90
N ILE A 120 -4.55 15.93 -1.68
CA ILE A 120 -5.31 16.13 -2.94
C ILE A 120 -4.97 15.03 -3.96
N LEU A 121 -3.68 14.71 -4.12
CA LEU A 121 -3.25 13.66 -5.04
C LEU A 121 -3.77 12.30 -4.58
N LEU A 122 -3.58 11.96 -3.32
CA LEU A 122 -4.02 10.69 -2.75
C LEU A 122 -5.54 10.52 -2.87
N GLY A 123 -6.31 11.56 -2.56
CA GLY A 123 -7.76 11.57 -2.70
C GLY A 123 -8.21 11.36 -4.13
N ASN A 124 -7.62 12.07 -5.09
CA ASN A 124 -7.93 11.92 -6.52
C ASN A 124 -7.59 10.51 -7.03
N CYS A 125 -6.46 9.95 -6.60
CA CYS A 125 -6.10 8.57 -6.92
C CYS A 125 -7.13 7.58 -6.37
N LEU A 126 -7.54 7.70 -5.11
CA LEU A 126 -8.54 6.81 -4.51
C LEU A 126 -9.88 6.90 -5.23
N LEU A 127 -10.35 8.10 -5.55
CA LEU A 127 -11.59 8.28 -6.31
C LEU A 127 -11.50 7.59 -7.67
N ARG A 128 -10.38 7.72 -8.37
CA ARG A 128 -10.19 7.08 -9.69
C ARG A 128 -9.98 5.57 -9.62
N LEU A 129 -9.58 5.04 -8.47
CA LEU A 129 -9.48 3.59 -8.25
C LEU A 129 -10.84 2.96 -7.91
N VAL A 130 -11.81 3.76 -7.46
CA VAL A 130 -13.15 3.28 -7.06
C VAL A 130 -14.20 3.43 -8.18
N VAL A 131 -13.95 4.29 -9.17
CA VAL A 131 -14.78 4.52 -10.36
C VAL A 131 -14.38 3.59 -11.49
#